data_AF-A0A940W8A2-F1
#
_entry.id   AF-A0A940W8A2-F1
#
_cell.length_a   1.000
_cell.length_b   1.000
_cell.length_c   1.000
_cell.angle_alpha   90.00
_cell.angle_beta   90.00
_cell.angle_gamma   90.00
#
_symmetry.space_group_name_H-M   'P 1'
#
loop_
_entity.id
_entity.type
_entity.pdbx_description
1 polymer ?
#
loop_
_entity_poly.entity_id
_entity_poly.type
_entity_poly.pdbx_seq_one_letter_code
_entity_poly.pdbx_strand_id
1 'polypeptide(L)'
;MATNVIMPSLGFDMTEGRLARWLKNEGDPVGKGQEIAEIETEKATVEIEAPAQGILAQIIVHAGETVPVGTVIAVIVGTGEKVEAVSAPAPTPPAPPAQAPAPEAGDGGAAPPGARVRVSPVARKMAEDAGLDLSRVKGTGPGGRVLERDVQ
;
A
#
# COMPACT_ATOMS: atom_id res chain seq x y z
N MET A 1 19.92 -11.24 -5.49
CA MET A 1 21.03 -10.33 -5.11
C MET A 1 20.40 -9.05 -4.60
N ALA A 2 20.85 -8.58 -3.44
CA ALA A 2 20.46 -7.28 -2.92
C ALA A 2 21.33 -6.18 -3.57
N THR A 3 20.70 -5.11 -4.02
CA THR A 3 21.32 -3.92 -4.57
C THR A 3 21.08 -2.76 -3.62
N ASN A 4 22.16 -2.21 -3.09
CA ASN A 4 22.09 -1.03 -2.24
C ASN A 4 21.81 0.20 -3.12
N VAL A 5 20.73 0.90 -2.80
CA VAL A 5 20.46 2.22 -3.36
C VAL A 5 21.26 3.22 -2.55
N ILE A 6 22.26 3.81 -3.18
CA ILE A 6 23.02 4.90 -2.59
C ILE A 6 22.49 6.24 -3.08
N MET A 7 22.68 7.29 -2.29
CA MET A 7 22.44 8.64 -2.74
C MET A 7 23.39 8.98 -3.90
N PRO A 8 22.88 9.23 -5.12
CA PRO A 8 23.71 9.56 -6.27
C PRO A 8 24.23 11.00 -6.16
N SER A 9 25.43 11.23 -6.70
CA SER A 9 25.94 12.58 -6.91
C SER A 9 25.31 13.14 -8.17
N LEU A 10 24.37 14.08 -8.01
CA LEU A 10 23.66 14.71 -9.12
C LEU A 10 24.27 16.06 -9.52
N GLY A 11 25.33 16.50 -8.85
CA GLY A 11 26.08 17.71 -9.17
C GLY A 11 27.52 17.65 -8.65
N PHE A 12 28.45 18.27 -9.39
CA PHE A 12 29.89 18.29 -9.06
C PHE A 12 30.22 18.93 -7.71
N ASP A 13 29.32 19.75 -7.14
CA ASP A 13 29.46 20.42 -5.85
C ASP A 13 28.51 19.85 -4.77
N MET A 14 27.70 18.85 -5.12
CA MET A 14 26.70 18.31 -4.22
C MET A 14 27.37 17.42 -3.17
N THR A 15 27.24 17.78 -1.89
CA THR A 15 27.85 17.07 -0.74
C THR A 15 26.81 16.29 0.08
N GLU A 16 25.58 16.77 0.11
CA GLU A 16 24.44 16.15 0.80
C GLU A 16 23.14 16.43 0.05
N GLY A 17 22.16 15.55 0.22
CA GLY A 17 20.84 15.68 -0.36
C GLY A 17 19.78 15.38 0.70
N ARG A 18 18.69 16.14 0.69
CA ARG A 18 17.55 15.89 1.55
C ARG A 18 16.55 15.01 0.82
N LEU A 19 16.14 13.88 1.38
CA LEU A 19 15.09 13.08 0.78
C LEU A 19 13.76 13.80 0.99
N ALA A 20 13.13 14.30 -0.07
CA ALA A 20 11.88 15.06 0.03
C ALA A 20 10.72 14.13 0.36
N ARG A 21 10.57 13.05 -0.43
CA ARG A 21 9.57 12.01 -0.19
C ARG A 21 9.90 10.72 -0.93
N TRP A 22 9.33 9.61 -0.46
CA TRP A 22 9.37 8.33 -1.15
C TRP A 22 8.12 8.17 -2.03
N LEU A 23 8.31 7.71 -3.27
CA LEU A 23 7.23 7.29 -4.17
C LEU A 23 6.91 5.81 -3.98
N LYS A 24 7.86 5.05 -3.44
CA LYS A 24 7.81 3.60 -3.25
C LYS A 24 8.00 3.25 -1.78
N ASN A 25 7.28 2.22 -1.32
CA ASN A 25 7.35 1.75 0.07
C ASN A 25 8.08 0.42 0.15
N GLU A 26 8.49 0.06 1.37
CA GLU A 26 9.06 -1.24 1.68
C GLU A 26 8.07 -2.36 1.27
N GLY A 27 8.55 -3.34 0.52
CA GLY A 27 7.77 -4.40 -0.10
C GLY A 27 7.20 -4.08 -1.49
N ASP A 28 7.33 -2.85 -1.99
CA ASP A 28 6.78 -2.48 -3.30
C ASP A 28 7.73 -2.88 -4.45
N PRO A 29 7.19 -3.41 -5.57
CA PRO A 29 7.99 -3.71 -6.74
C PRO A 29 8.50 -2.44 -7.42
N VAL A 30 9.80 -2.40 -7.68
CA VAL A 30 10.50 -1.32 -8.38
C VAL A 30 11.16 -1.82 -9.66
N GLY A 31 10.97 -1.08 -10.75
CA GLY A 31 11.62 -1.33 -12.03
C GLY A 31 13.00 -0.68 -12.10
N LYS A 32 13.91 -1.23 -12.91
CA LYS A 32 15.17 -0.55 -13.25
C LYS A 32 14.85 0.76 -13.98
N GLY A 33 15.35 1.88 -13.50
CA GLY A 33 15.03 3.21 -14.05
C GLY A 33 13.64 3.72 -13.63
N GLN A 34 13.00 3.11 -12.63
CA GLN A 34 11.73 3.64 -12.09
C GLN A 34 12.00 4.62 -10.96
N GLU A 35 11.26 5.71 -10.91
CA GLU A 35 11.34 6.69 -9.83
C GLU A 35 10.88 6.08 -8.50
N ILE A 36 11.77 6.10 -7.50
CA ILE A 36 11.53 5.52 -6.17
C ILE A 36 11.42 6.59 -5.08
N ALA A 37 12.11 7.72 -5.23
CA ALA A 37 12.12 8.81 -4.27
C ALA A 37 12.38 10.15 -4.97
N GLU A 38 11.93 11.24 -4.35
CA GLU A 38 12.30 12.61 -4.70
C GLU A 38 13.31 13.11 -3.67
N ILE A 39 14.41 13.69 -4.13
CA ILE A 39 15.35 14.42 -3.28
C ILE A 39 15.21 15.91 -3.54
N GLU A 40 15.25 16.69 -2.48
CA GLU A 40 15.35 18.14 -2.53
C GLU A 40 16.81 18.52 -2.24
N THR A 41 17.40 19.23 -3.19
CA THR A 41 18.71 19.86 -3.03
C THR A 41 18.50 21.37 -2.89
N GLU A 42 19.56 22.09 -2.51
CA GLU A 42 19.57 23.57 -2.47
C GLU A 42 19.19 24.24 -3.81
N LYS A 43 19.30 23.51 -4.93
CA LYS A 43 19.15 24.05 -6.29
C LYS A 43 17.90 23.55 -7.00
N ALA A 44 17.49 22.31 -6.74
CA ALA A 44 16.37 21.67 -7.43
C ALA A 44 15.88 20.43 -6.67
N THR A 45 14.62 20.07 -6.92
CA THR A 45 14.10 18.74 -6.62
C THR A 45 14.48 17.80 -7.77
N VAL A 46 15.08 16.66 -7.46
CA VAL A 46 15.51 15.66 -8.44
C VAL A 46 14.93 14.30 -8.06
N GLU A 47 14.48 13.54 -9.07
CA GLU A 47 13.94 12.21 -8.89
C GLU A 47 15.06 11.16 -8.87
N ILE A 48 15.01 10.26 -7.88
CA ILE A 48 15.91 9.11 -7.76
C ILE A 48 15.26 7.95 -8.48
N GLU A 49 15.97 7.42 -9.48
CA GLU A 49 15.58 6.21 -10.19
C GLU A 49 16.20 4.96 -9.53
N ALA A 50 15.49 3.83 -9.60
CA ALA A 50 15.98 2.56 -9.08
C ALA A 50 17.15 2.04 -9.94
N PRO A 51 18.33 1.76 -9.36
CA PRO A 51 19.49 1.25 -10.11
C PRO A 51 19.30 -0.18 -10.64
N ALA A 52 18.37 -0.94 -10.03
CA ALA A 52 18.04 -2.30 -10.42
C ALA A 52 16.54 -2.57 -10.26
N GLN A 53 16.04 -3.57 -10.98
CA GLN A 53 14.69 -4.07 -10.80
C GLN A 53 14.62 -5.05 -9.62
N GLY A 54 13.54 -4.98 -8.84
CA GLY A 54 13.35 -5.84 -7.69
C GLY A 54 12.20 -5.38 -6.81
N ILE A 55 12.31 -5.67 -5.52
CA ILE A 55 11.40 -5.22 -4.48
C ILE A 55 12.19 -4.34 -3.53
N LEU A 56 11.64 -3.19 -3.13
CA LEU A 56 12.25 -2.34 -2.11
C LEU A 56 12.22 -3.11 -0.78
N ALA A 57 13.33 -3.71 -0.37
CA ALA A 57 13.35 -4.57 0.82
C ALA A 57 13.24 -3.77 2.11
N GLN A 58 13.99 -2.67 2.20
CA GLN A 58 14.05 -1.83 3.39
C GLN A 58 14.47 -0.41 3.02
N ILE A 59 13.82 0.57 3.66
CA ILE A 59 14.20 1.99 3.60
C ILE A 59 15.01 2.31 4.86
N ILE A 60 16.21 2.85 4.69
CA ILE A 60 17.08 3.25 5.82
C ILE A 60 16.88 4.74 6.12
N VAL A 61 16.70 5.54 5.08
CA VAL A 61 16.61 7.01 5.15
C VAL A 61 15.18 7.43 4.84
N HIS A 62 14.51 8.05 5.80
CA HIS A 62 13.11 8.45 5.66
C HIS A 62 12.93 9.79 4.95
N ALA A 63 11.70 10.06 4.49
CA ALA A 63 11.33 11.35 3.94
C ALA A 63 11.54 12.48 4.97
N GLY A 64 12.18 13.55 4.51
CA GLY A 64 12.57 14.71 5.29
C GLY A 64 14.00 14.67 5.83
N GLU A 65 14.71 13.55 5.72
CA GLU A 65 16.06 13.36 6.25
C GLU A 65 17.15 13.81 5.26
N THR A 66 18.22 14.42 5.77
CA THR A 66 19.36 14.87 4.98
C THR A 66 20.52 13.90 5.16
N VAL A 67 21.07 13.39 4.06
CA VAL A 67 22.18 12.44 4.07
C VAL A 67 23.27 12.81 3.07
N PRO A 68 24.54 12.45 3.34
CA PRO A 68 25.63 12.74 2.42
C PRO A 68 25.61 11.84 1.19
N VAL A 69 26.23 12.31 0.10
CA VAL A 69 26.31 11.53 -1.15
C VAL A 69 27.07 10.21 -0.94
N GLY A 70 26.63 9.15 -1.60
CA GLY A 70 27.19 7.81 -1.43
C GLY A 70 26.65 7.05 -0.22
N THR A 71 25.82 7.68 0.62
CA THR A 71 25.14 7.00 1.73
C THR A 71 24.08 6.04 1.20
N VAL A 72 23.97 4.86 1.79
CA VAL A 72 22.92 3.90 1.46
C VAL A 72 21.58 4.39 2.00
N ILE A 73 20.64 4.68 1.10
CA ILE A 73 19.30 5.17 1.44
C ILE A 73 18.26 4.05 1.53
N ALA A 74 18.41 3.00 0.73
CA ALA A 74 17.52 1.85 0.71
C ALA A 74 18.21 0.60 0.15
N VAL A 75 17.56 -0.55 0.28
CA VAL A 75 18.03 -1.82 -0.28
C VAL A 75 16.94 -2.40 -1.18
N ILE A 76 17.29 -2.72 -2.42
CA ILE A 76 16.41 -3.41 -3.37
C ILE A 76 16.83 -4.87 -3.44
N VAL A 77 15.91 -5.81 -3.34
CA VAL A 77 16.18 -7.24 -3.56
C VAL A 77 15.66 -7.68 -4.92
N GLY A 78 16.51 -8.32 -5.72
CA GLY A 78 16.11 -8.84 -7.03
C GLY A 78 15.00 -9.90 -6.91
N THR A 79 14.03 -9.85 -7.83
CA THR A 79 12.90 -10.78 -7.92
C THR A 79 13.40 -12.22 -8.05
N GLY A 80 13.40 -12.95 -6.94
CA GLY A 80 14.00 -14.28 -6.81
C GLY A 80 14.31 -14.65 -5.37
N GLU A 81 14.44 -13.67 -4.47
CA GLU A 81 14.40 -13.90 -3.03
C GLU A 81 13.02 -13.47 -2.49
N LYS A 82 12.29 -14.47 -2.02
CA LYS A 82 10.88 -14.44 -1.63
C LYS A 82 10.67 -13.51 -0.43
N VAL A 83 10.25 -12.26 -0.65
CA VAL A 83 9.19 -11.74 0.23
C VAL A 83 7.93 -12.48 -0.17
N GLU A 84 7.31 -13.18 0.78
CA GLU A 84 6.00 -13.80 0.63
C GLU A 84 4.98 -12.73 0.30
N ALA A 85 4.90 -12.40 -1.00
CA ALA A 85 3.75 -11.80 -1.62
C ALA A 85 2.62 -12.80 -1.45
N VAL A 86 1.78 -12.55 -0.43
CA VAL A 86 0.42 -13.06 -0.40
C VAL A 86 -0.21 -12.67 -1.74
N SER A 87 -0.46 -13.70 -2.54
CA SER A 87 -1.21 -13.72 -3.79
C SER A 87 -2.04 -12.45 -4.07
N ALA A 88 -1.55 -11.66 -5.02
CA ALA A 88 -2.41 -10.84 -5.88
C ALA A 88 -2.22 -11.38 -7.31
N PRO A 89 -3.20 -12.10 -7.89
CA PRO A 89 -3.12 -12.51 -9.28
C PRO A 89 -3.09 -11.28 -10.20
N ALA A 90 -2.22 -11.38 -11.20
CA ALA A 90 -1.83 -10.37 -12.18
C ALA A 90 -3.00 -9.64 -12.86
N PRO A 91 -2.79 -8.38 -13.30
CA PRO A 91 -3.75 -7.68 -14.16
C PRO A 91 -3.73 -8.31 -15.54
N THR A 92 -4.82 -8.97 -15.91
CA THR A 92 -5.11 -9.34 -17.30
C THR A 92 -5.31 -8.05 -18.12
N PRO A 93 -4.69 -7.91 -19.31
CA PRO A 93 -4.81 -6.72 -20.15
C PRO A 93 -6.26 -6.46 -20.61
N PRO A 94 -6.68 -5.19 -20.73
CA PRO A 94 -8.04 -4.83 -21.14
C PRO A 94 -8.24 -5.12 -22.64
N ALA A 95 -9.13 -6.07 -22.95
CA ALA A 95 -9.76 -6.16 -24.25
C ALA A 95 -10.92 -5.14 -24.34
N PRO A 96 -11.11 -4.48 -25.50
CA PRO A 96 -11.95 -3.28 -25.66
C PRO A 96 -13.45 -3.50 -25.41
N PRO A 97 -14.19 -2.43 -25.04
CA PRO A 97 -15.56 -2.53 -24.58
C PRO A 97 -16.53 -2.71 -25.75
N ALA A 98 -17.33 -3.77 -25.71
CA ALA A 98 -18.51 -3.93 -26.54
C ALA A 98 -19.76 -3.94 -25.65
N GLN A 99 -20.40 -2.76 -25.62
CA GLN A 99 -21.84 -2.51 -25.55
C GLN A 99 -22.66 -3.15 -24.42
N ALA A 100 -23.24 -2.28 -23.60
CA ALA A 100 -24.43 -2.51 -22.79
C ALA A 100 -25.58 -3.05 -23.66
N PRO A 101 -26.55 -3.78 -23.06
CA PRO A 101 -27.63 -3.09 -22.35
C PRO A 101 -28.05 -3.76 -21.02
N ALA A 102 -28.45 -2.92 -20.06
CA ALA A 102 -29.34 -3.33 -18.96
C ALA A 102 -30.69 -3.80 -19.55
N PRO A 103 -31.40 -4.73 -18.90
CA PRO A 103 -32.47 -4.25 -18.03
C PRO A 103 -32.79 -5.10 -16.77
N GLU A 104 -33.34 -4.37 -15.80
CA GLU A 104 -34.43 -4.73 -14.89
C GLU A 104 -34.24 -5.66 -13.68
N ALA A 105 -34.92 -5.22 -12.63
CA ALA A 105 -34.96 -5.74 -11.28
C ALA A 105 -35.88 -6.97 -11.17
N GLY A 106 -35.56 -7.87 -10.23
CA GLY A 106 -36.37 -9.04 -9.95
C GLY A 106 -35.79 -9.89 -8.82
N ASP A 107 -36.14 -9.50 -7.60
CA ASP A 107 -36.40 -10.28 -6.38
C ASP A 107 -36.01 -11.78 -6.32
N GLY A 108 -35.38 -12.18 -5.21
CA GLY A 108 -35.56 -13.53 -4.66
C GLY A 108 -34.33 -14.43 -4.55
N GLY A 109 -33.57 -14.25 -3.47
CA GLY A 109 -33.07 -15.39 -2.69
C GLY A 109 -31.89 -16.20 -3.22
N ALA A 110 -30.67 -15.72 -2.93
CA ALA A 110 -29.57 -16.60 -2.50
C ALA A 110 -28.61 -15.79 -1.63
N ALA A 111 -28.79 -15.89 -0.32
CA ALA A 111 -27.84 -15.38 0.66
C ALA A 111 -26.44 -15.97 0.37
N PRO A 112 -25.38 -15.16 0.23
CA PRO A 112 -24.05 -15.69 0.44
C PRO A 112 -23.91 -16.06 1.93
N PRO A 113 -23.57 -17.31 2.28
CA PRO A 113 -23.25 -17.66 3.65
C PRO A 113 -22.02 -16.83 4.06
N GLY A 114 -22.23 -15.87 4.95
CA GLY A 114 -21.15 -15.04 5.49
C GLY A 114 -21.13 -13.59 5.01
N ALA A 115 -22.29 -12.91 5.02
CA ALA A 115 -22.32 -11.47 5.28
C ALA A 115 -21.66 -11.23 6.63
N ARG A 116 -20.32 -11.10 6.63
CA ARG A 116 -19.52 -10.67 7.77
C ARG A 116 -20.05 -9.30 8.14
N VAL A 117 -20.99 -9.26 9.09
CA VAL A 117 -21.44 -8.04 9.73
C VAL A 117 -20.17 -7.29 10.09
N ARG A 118 -20.02 -6.08 9.55
CA ARG A 118 -18.88 -5.26 9.88
C ARG A 118 -19.10 -4.81 11.31
N VAL A 119 -18.45 -5.48 12.24
CA VAL A 119 -18.55 -5.19 13.68
C VAL A 119 -17.20 -4.65 14.12
N SER A 120 -17.22 -3.57 14.90
CA SER A 120 -16.01 -3.08 15.55
C SER A 120 -15.50 -4.09 16.59
N PRO A 121 -14.18 -4.17 16.86
CA PRO A 121 -13.64 -5.13 17.81
C PRO A 121 -14.28 -5.03 19.20
N VAL A 122 -14.59 -3.80 19.62
CA VAL A 122 -15.24 -3.49 20.89
C VAL A 122 -16.70 -3.95 20.90
N ALA A 123 -17.44 -3.68 19.83
CA ALA A 123 -18.83 -4.13 19.73
C ALA A 123 -18.97 -5.66 19.68
N ARG A 124 -18.00 -6.35 19.06
CA ARG A 124 -17.99 -7.83 19.04
C ARG A 124 -17.85 -8.37 20.45
N LYS A 125 -16.86 -7.87 21.20
CA LYS A 125 -16.57 -8.26 22.58
C LYS A 125 -17.78 -8.05 23.50
N MET A 126 -18.49 -6.93 23.33
CA MET A 126 -19.64 -6.56 24.17
C MET A 126 -20.92 -7.31 23.81
N ALA A 127 -21.16 -7.57 22.52
CA ALA A 127 -22.28 -8.40 22.09
C ALA A 127 -22.12 -9.88 22.50
N GLU A 128 -20.89 -10.40 22.52
CA GLU A 128 -20.60 -11.76 23.01
C GLU A 128 -20.90 -11.90 24.51
N ASP A 129 -20.53 -10.90 25.32
CA ASP A 129 -20.76 -10.88 26.78
C ASP A 129 -22.25 -10.79 27.13
N ALA A 130 -22.99 -9.97 26.38
CA ALA A 130 -24.43 -9.77 26.57
C ALA A 130 -25.30 -10.75 25.75
N GLY A 131 -24.69 -11.70 25.02
CA GLY A 131 -25.40 -12.72 24.23
C GLY A 131 -26.25 -12.17 23.08
N LEU A 132 -25.91 -11.00 22.55
CA LEU A 132 -26.65 -10.33 21.46
C LEU A 132 -26.21 -10.84 20.08
N ASP A 133 -27.18 -11.10 19.22
CA ASP A 133 -26.92 -11.49 17.84
C ASP A 133 -26.59 -10.27 16.98
N LEU A 134 -25.31 -10.13 16.63
CA LEU A 134 -24.77 -9.02 15.82
C LEU A 134 -25.41 -8.90 14.43
N SER A 135 -26.05 -9.95 13.92
CA SER A 135 -26.75 -9.93 12.62
C SER A 135 -28.08 -9.20 12.68
N ARG A 136 -28.64 -9.02 13.88
CA ARG A 136 -29.88 -8.28 14.12
C ARG A 136 -29.65 -6.86 14.62
N VAL A 137 -28.41 -6.53 14.97
CA VAL A 137 -28.02 -5.19 15.43
C VAL A 137 -27.76 -4.29 14.23
N LYS A 138 -28.49 -3.17 14.16
CA LYS A 138 -28.31 -2.16 13.11
C LYS A 138 -27.05 -1.34 13.42
N GLY A 139 -26.00 -1.52 12.62
CA GLY A 139 -24.76 -0.76 12.79
C GLY A 139 -24.90 0.70 12.38
N THR A 140 -24.60 1.61 13.30
CA THR A 140 -24.69 3.08 13.07
C THR A 140 -23.34 3.67 12.64
N GLY A 141 -22.29 2.85 12.55
CA GLY A 141 -20.95 3.27 12.13
C GLY A 141 -20.77 3.44 10.61
N PRO A 142 -19.69 4.12 10.19
CA PRO A 142 -19.41 4.39 8.78
C PRO A 142 -19.29 3.09 7.98
N GLY A 143 -20.10 2.97 6.92
CA GLY A 143 -20.22 1.74 6.12
C GLY A 143 -21.09 0.65 6.75
N GLY A 144 -22.02 1.01 7.64
CA GLY A 144 -22.95 0.07 8.29
C GLY A 144 -22.30 -0.76 9.39
N ARG A 145 -21.26 -0.22 10.04
CA ARG A 145 -20.50 -0.94 11.06
C ARG A 145 -21.19 -0.89 12.41
N VAL A 146 -21.31 -2.01 13.10
CA VAL A 146 -21.79 -2.06 14.50
C VAL A 146 -20.71 -1.53 15.44
N LEU A 147 -21.00 -0.43 16.12
CA LEU A 147 -20.13 0.23 17.11
C LEU A 147 -20.55 -0.19 18.53
N GLU A 148 -19.70 0.08 19.52
CA GLU A 148 -19.97 -0.23 20.94
C GLU A 148 -21.33 0.31 21.40
N ARG A 149 -21.70 1.51 20.95
CA ARG A 149 -22.97 2.17 21.28
C ARG A 149 -24.20 1.47 20.72
N ASP A 150 -24.02 0.58 19.74
CA ASP A 150 -25.11 -0.20 19.13
C ASP A 150 -25.37 -1.52 19.87
N VAL A 151 -24.50 -1.93 20.81
CA VAL A 151 -24.55 -3.22 21.55
C VAL A 151 -24.63 -3.04 23.08
N GLN A 152 -24.98 -1.84 23.53
CA GLN A 152 -25.24 -1.53 24.94
C GLN A 152 -26.72 -1.72 25.29
#